data_AF-A0A068WC94-F1
#
_entry.id   AF-A0A068WC94-F1
#
_cell.length_a   1.000
_cell.length_b   1.000
_cell.length_c   1.000
_cell.angle_alpha   90.00
_cell.angle_beta   90.00
_cell.angle_gamma   90.00
#
_symmetry.space_group_name_H-M   'P 1'
#
loop_
_entity.id
_entity.type
_entity.pdbx_description
1 polymer ?
#
loop_
_entity_poly.entity_id
_entity_poly.type
_entity_poly.pdbx_seq_one_letter_code
_entity_poly.pdbx_strand_id
1 'polypeptide(L)'
;MKLILASCKSSKKNGRVFSTDEFPLSEFGASFFTPGQGYKIELLISVPDSPQNRDVDMSSLRLQLYSLDKNHSITFSNTLLPIYRPWLIDTMDTIFYAPFYLFNFCKKEQRLCVVFSSNYHDNQDFPTFSGRLVLETSGLRWYSATLTISAVLNPLLWLIYQHIWLVGLVFVIVVTLALDCLTFCGQMLRRYHHRADTKPLPPQASTIQTNVKEKAKDEGEEDAPSVESISPSVATEE
;
A
#
# COMPACT_ATOMS: atom_id res chain seq x y z
N MET A 1 0.47 -6.67 14.92
CA MET A 1 1.07 -6.84 16.27
C MET A 1 1.02 -8.32 16.65
N LYS A 2 2.05 -8.84 17.35
CA LYS A 2 2.02 -10.17 17.97
C LYS A 2 2.29 -10.02 19.47
N LEU A 3 1.40 -10.54 20.30
CA LEU A 3 1.50 -10.55 21.76
C LEU A 3 1.69 -12.00 22.21
N ILE A 4 2.81 -12.29 22.86
CA ILE A 4 3.09 -13.61 23.44
C ILE A 4 2.56 -13.57 24.88
N LEU A 5 1.66 -14.51 25.21
CA LEU A 5 1.05 -14.58 26.53
C LEU A 5 2.03 -15.29 27.49
N ALA A 6 2.64 -14.50 28.37
CA ALA A 6 3.78 -14.93 29.18
C ALA A 6 3.41 -15.21 30.65
N SER A 7 2.27 -14.74 31.15
CA SER A 7 1.93 -14.77 32.59
C SER A 7 0.53 -15.32 32.85
N CYS A 8 0.33 -16.59 32.51
CA CYS A 8 -0.96 -17.23 32.66
C CYS A 8 -1.25 -17.63 34.12
N LYS A 9 -2.17 -16.93 34.79
CA LYS A 9 -2.71 -17.33 36.08
C LYS A 9 -3.70 -18.47 35.88
N SER A 10 -3.35 -19.65 36.39
CA SER A 10 -4.21 -20.84 36.36
C SER A 10 -5.06 -20.94 37.63
N SER A 11 -6.37 -21.10 37.46
CA SER A 11 -7.33 -21.34 38.55
C SER A 11 -8.19 -22.56 38.23
N LYS A 12 -8.37 -23.48 39.18
CA LYS A 12 -9.21 -24.68 39.00
C LYS A 12 -10.55 -24.50 39.69
N LYS A 13 -11.65 -24.59 38.94
CA LYS A 13 -13.03 -24.55 39.46
C LYS A 13 -13.87 -25.62 38.78
N ASN A 14 -14.66 -26.38 39.56
CA ASN A 14 -15.58 -27.41 39.06
C ASN A 14 -14.92 -28.40 38.06
N GLY A 15 -13.69 -28.82 38.35
CA GLY A 15 -12.91 -29.71 37.47
C GLY A 15 -12.22 -29.05 36.27
N ARG A 16 -12.70 -27.87 35.82
CA ARG A 16 -12.13 -27.11 34.70
C ARG A 16 -10.97 -26.24 35.14
N VAL A 17 -10.02 -26.03 34.22
CA VAL A 17 -8.85 -25.16 34.40
C VAL A 17 -9.08 -23.86 33.64
N PHE A 18 -8.98 -22.74 34.35
CA PHE A 18 -9.13 -21.39 33.84
C PHE A 18 -7.76 -20.73 33.80
N SER A 19 -7.20 -20.66 32.60
CA SER A 19 -5.96 -19.98 32.26
C SER A 19 -6.28 -18.54 31.89
N THR A 20 -5.99 -17.59 32.78
CA THR A 20 -6.24 -16.16 32.55
C THR A 20 -4.94 -15.39 32.38
N ASP A 21 -4.85 -14.55 31.35
CA ASP A 21 -3.76 -13.59 31.16
C ASP A 21 -4.35 -12.19 30.90
N GLU A 22 -3.70 -11.15 31.41
CA GLU A 22 -4.11 -9.74 31.29
C GLU A 22 -2.95 -8.97 30.66
N PHE A 23 -3.20 -8.35 29.51
CA PHE A 23 -2.19 -7.65 28.74
C PHE A 23 -2.63 -6.21 28.43
N PRO A 24 -1.72 -5.22 28.53
CA PRO A 24 -1.99 -3.87 28.08
C PRO A 24 -2.11 -3.85 26.55
N LEU A 25 -3.12 -3.14 26.05
CA LEU A 25 -3.32 -2.82 24.63
C LEU A 25 -3.05 -1.32 24.34
N SER A 26 -2.25 -0.71 25.21
CA SER A 26 -1.83 0.68 25.12
C SER A 26 -0.36 0.82 25.50
N GLU A 27 0.36 1.68 24.80
CA GLU A 27 1.72 2.11 25.16
C GLU A 27 1.70 3.62 25.39
N PHE A 28 2.35 4.10 26.46
CA PHE A 28 2.42 5.53 26.82
C PHE A 28 1.07 6.27 26.88
N GLY A 29 -0.04 5.56 27.12
CA GLY A 29 -1.39 6.15 27.19
C GLY A 29 -2.11 6.27 25.84
N ALA A 30 -1.49 5.85 24.73
CA ALA A 30 -2.16 5.70 23.44
C ALA A 30 -2.61 4.24 23.22
N SER A 31 -3.81 4.03 22.68
CA SER A 31 -4.25 2.69 22.26
C SER A 31 -3.48 2.23 21.02
N PHE A 32 -3.23 0.92 20.88
CA PHE A 32 -2.68 0.35 19.65
C PHE A 32 -3.67 0.34 18.47
N PHE A 33 -4.97 0.58 18.71
CA PHE A 33 -5.97 0.61 17.65
C PHE A 33 -6.14 2.04 17.11
N THR A 34 -6.16 2.15 15.79
CA THR A 34 -6.51 3.38 15.08
C THR A 34 -8.01 3.41 14.85
N PRO A 35 -8.74 4.49 15.24
CA PRO A 35 -10.17 4.57 15.02
C PRO A 35 -10.52 4.48 13.53
N GLY A 36 -11.57 3.71 13.22
CA GLY A 36 -12.03 3.47 11.84
C GLY A 36 -11.21 2.44 11.04
N GLN A 37 -10.08 1.94 11.56
CA GLN A 37 -9.34 0.84 10.94
C GLN A 37 -9.92 -0.51 11.41
N GLY A 38 -10.15 -1.42 10.46
CA GLY A 38 -10.57 -2.79 10.75
C GLY A 38 -9.40 -3.68 11.18
N TYR A 39 -9.60 -4.52 12.19
CA TYR A 39 -8.62 -5.45 12.74
C TYR A 39 -9.13 -6.88 12.81
N LYS A 40 -8.29 -7.82 12.38
CA LYS A 40 -8.45 -9.26 12.57
C LYS A 40 -7.74 -9.67 13.85
N ILE A 41 -8.47 -10.27 14.78
CA ILE A 41 -7.93 -10.74 16.07
C ILE A 41 -7.95 -12.27 16.06
N GLU A 42 -6.77 -12.88 16.12
CA GLU A 42 -6.58 -14.33 16.08
C GLU A 42 -5.72 -14.79 17.25
N LEU A 43 -5.99 -15.98 17.77
CA LEU A 43 -5.17 -16.64 18.79
C LEU A 43 -4.54 -17.90 18.21
N LEU A 44 -3.22 -17.96 18.24
CA LEU A 44 -2.43 -19.11 17.82
C LEU A 44 -1.91 -19.86 19.05
N ILE A 45 -2.40 -21.07 19.28
CA ILE A 45 -1.99 -21.93 20.40
C ILE A 45 -1.14 -23.08 19.87
N SER A 46 0.07 -23.25 20.42
CA SER A 46 0.91 -24.43 20.19
C SER A 46 0.63 -25.49 21.26
N VAL A 47 0.14 -26.64 20.84
CA VAL A 47 -0.28 -27.77 21.67
C VAL A 47 0.61 -28.98 21.37
N PRO A 48 1.22 -29.65 22.37
CA PRO A 48 1.89 -30.92 22.14
C PRO A 48 0.91 -31.99 21.69
N ASP A 49 1.26 -32.72 20.64
CA ASP A 49 0.52 -33.90 20.26
C ASP A 49 0.82 -35.05 21.22
N SER A 50 -0.11 -35.26 22.16
CA SER A 50 0.00 -36.27 23.23
C SER A 50 -1.37 -36.93 23.42
N PRO A 51 -1.46 -38.21 23.84
CA PRO A 51 -2.74 -38.90 23.98
C PRO A 51 -3.70 -38.14 24.91
N GLN A 52 -3.18 -37.59 26.00
CA GLN A 52 -3.94 -36.75 26.95
C GLN A 52 -4.55 -35.49 26.33
N ASN A 53 -3.99 -34.96 25.24
CA ASN A 53 -4.51 -33.80 24.52
C ASN A 53 -5.46 -34.20 23.37
N ARG A 54 -5.43 -35.45 22.90
CA ARG A 54 -6.31 -35.95 21.83
C ARG A 54 -7.72 -36.26 22.32
N ASP A 55 -7.82 -36.73 23.56
CA ASP A 55 -9.08 -37.07 24.21
C ASP A 55 -9.74 -35.87 24.90
N VAL A 56 -9.22 -34.65 24.70
CA VAL A 56 -9.79 -33.42 25.28
C VAL A 56 -10.88 -32.89 24.38
N ASP A 57 -12.06 -32.73 24.98
CA ASP A 57 -13.22 -32.11 24.37
C ASP A 57 -13.02 -30.61 24.08
N MET A 58 -13.99 -30.01 23.41
CA MET A 58 -14.01 -28.61 23.01
C MET A 58 -13.71 -27.64 24.18
N SER A 59 -12.57 -26.96 24.09
CA SER A 59 -12.15 -25.95 25.06
C SER A 59 -12.73 -24.58 24.69
N SER A 60 -13.10 -23.78 25.69
CA SER A 60 -13.68 -22.44 25.45
C SER A 60 -12.62 -21.35 25.57
N LEU A 61 -12.70 -20.38 24.69
CA LEU A 61 -11.85 -19.20 24.64
C LEU A 61 -12.73 -17.96 24.78
N ARG A 62 -12.41 -17.09 25.74
CA ARG A 62 -13.08 -15.81 25.96
C ARG A 62 -12.05 -14.68 25.98
N LEU A 63 -12.13 -13.77 25.03
CA LEU A 63 -11.34 -12.54 24.98
C LEU A 63 -12.22 -11.37 25.41
N GLN A 64 -11.82 -10.64 26.44
CA GLN A 64 -12.49 -9.44 26.92
C GLN A 64 -11.58 -8.24 26.67
N LEU A 65 -12.04 -7.28 25.88
CA LEU A 65 -11.40 -5.99 25.67
C LEU A 65 -12.06 -4.96 26.60
N TYR A 66 -11.26 -4.14 27.28
CA TYR A 66 -11.74 -3.09 28.18
C TYR A 66 -11.23 -1.72 27.74
N SER A 67 -12.12 -0.72 27.80
CA SER A 67 -11.74 0.69 27.73
C SER A 67 -11.08 1.17 29.04
N LEU A 68 -10.56 2.41 29.05
CA LEU A 68 -9.76 3.00 30.13
C LEU A 68 -10.42 2.82 31.51
N ASP A 69 -11.67 3.27 31.64
CA ASP A 69 -12.43 3.26 32.89
C ASP A 69 -13.11 1.91 33.18
N LYS A 70 -12.87 0.88 32.35
CA LYS A 70 -13.53 -0.45 32.36
C LYS A 70 -15.06 -0.44 32.25
N ASN A 71 -15.67 0.74 32.07
CA ASN A 71 -17.12 0.93 31.95
C ASN A 71 -17.69 0.23 30.70
N HIS A 72 -16.95 0.26 29.60
CA HIS A 72 -17.25 -0.51 28.40
C HIS A 72 -16.30 -1.70 28.26
N SER A 73 -16.87 -2.86 28.00
CA SER A 73 -16.13 -4.08 27.69
C SER A 73 -16.78 -4.84 26.53
N ILE A 74 -15.96 -5.34 25.61
CA ILE A 74 -16.39 -6.14 24.47
C ILE A 74 -15.87 -7.55 24.70
N THR A 75 -16.77 -8.54 24.75
CA THR A 75 -16.42 -9.94 24.97
C THR A 75 -16.63 -10.75 23.70
N PHE A 76 -15.57 -11.38 23.21
CA PHE A 76 -15.62 -12.40 22.17
C PHE A 76 -15.51 -13.79 22.80
N SER A 77 -16.37 -14.71 22.40
CA SER A 77 -16.33 -16.11 22.83
C SER A 77 -16.22 -17.03 21.63
N ASN A 78 -15.26 -17.93 21.65
CA ASN A 78 -15.10 -18.97 20.65
C ASN A 78 -14.74 -20.31 21.31
N THR A 79 -14.69 -21.34 20.49
CA THR A 79 -14.30 -22.69 20.88
C THR A 79 -13.07 -23.16 20.11
N LEU A 80 -12.32 -24.06 20.73
CA LEU A 80 -11.09 -24.65 20.23
C LEU A 80 -11.19 -26.17 20.38
N LEU A 81 -10.98 -26.88 19.28
CA LEU A 81 -10.91 -28.35 19.27
C LEU A 81 -9.54 -28.77 18.71
N PRO A 82 -8.76 -29.61 19.43
CA PRO A 82 -7.59 -30.29 18.87
C PRO A 82 -7.97 -31.08 17.61
N ILE A 83 -7.03 -31.26 16.66
CA ILE A 83 -7.35 -32.02 15.44
C ILE A 83 -7.16 -33.48 15.78
N TYR A 84 -8.27 -34.21 15.88
CA TYR A 84 -8.24 -35.65 16.11
C TYR A 84 -7.49 -36.37 14.98
N ARG A 85 -6.55 -37.25 15.35
CA ARG A 85 -5.87 -38.18 14.44
C ARG A 85 -6.02 -39.61 14.97
N PRO A 86 -6.45 -40.58 14.14
CA PRO A 86 -6.50 -41.99 14.53
C PRO A 86 -5.13 -42.53 14.92
N TRP A 87 -5.09 -43.36 15.97
CA TRP A 87 -3.85 -43.95 16.52
C TRP A 87 -3.00 -44.72 15.49
N LEU A 88 -3.64 -45.34 14.49
CA LEU A 88 -2.96 -46.11 13.46
C LEU A 88 -2.13 -45.22 12.53
N ILE A 89 -2.76 -44.15 12.02
CA ILE A 89 -2.09 -43.13 11.18
C ILE A 89 -0.95 -42.49 11.97
N ASP A 90 -1.22 -42.18 13.24
CA ASP A 90 -0.24 -41.59 14.14
C ASP A 90 1.01 -42.46 14.36
N THR A 91 0.81 -43.78 14.45
CA THR A 91 1.89 -44.76 14.59
C THR A 91 2.69 -44.88 13.30
N MET A 92 2.02 -44.88 12.14
CA MET A 92 2.69 -44.91 10.83
C MET A 92 3.50 -43.62 10.57
N ASP A 93 2.94 -42.44 10.86
CA ASP A 93 3.65 -41.15 10.81
C ASP A 93 4.87 -41.18 11.74
N THR A 94 4.73 -41.66 12.98
CA THR A 94 5.85 -41.73 13.93
C THR A 94 6.93 -42.75 13.55
N ILE A 95 6.58 -43.88 12.90
CA ILE A 95 7.59 -44.81 12.37
C ILE A 95 8.34 -44.18 11.18
N PHE A 96 7.62 -43.54 10.25
CA PHE A 96 8.22 -42.94 9.06
C PHE A 96 9.14 -41.76 9.40
N TYR A 97 8.74 -40.91 10.36
CA TYR A 97 9.53 -39.76 10.80
C TYR A 97 10.42 -40.04 12.04
N ALA A 98 10.49 -41.28 12.52
CA ALA A 98 11.32 -41.69 13.68
C ALA A 98 12.76 -41.14 13.69
N PRO A 99 13.57 -41.22 12.61
CA PRO A 99 14.92 -40.67 12.62
C PRO A 99 14.94 -39.15 12.79
N PHE A 100 13.99 -38.42 12.17
CA PHE A 100 13.90 -36.96 12.31
C PHE A 100 13.50 -36.51 13.72
N TYR A 101 12.68 -37.31 14.42
CA TYR A 101 12.36 -37.08 15.83
C TYR A 101 13.54 -37.41 16.76
N LEU A 102 14.28 -38.49 16.51
CA LEU A 102 15.49 -38.85 17.29
C LEU A 102 16.59 -37.80 17.19
N PHE A 103 16.84 -37.26 15.99
CA PHE A 103 17.77 -36.14 15.80
C PHE A 103 17.18 -34.76 16.19
N ASN A 104 15.95 -34.71 16.71
CA ASN A 104 15.26 -33.49 17.17
C ASN A 104 15.09 -32.42 16.07
N PHE A 105 15.18 -32.80 14.79
CA PHE A 105 14.95 -31.92 13.64
C PHE A 105 13.48 -31.56 13.48
N CYS A 106 12.59 -32.47 13.90
CA CYS A 106 11.15 -32.24 13.94
C CYS A 106 10.63 -32.45 15.36
N LYS A 107 9.58 -31.71 15.73
CA LYS A 107 8.84 -31.89 16.99
C LYS A 107 7.36 -32.07 16.67
N LYS A 108 6.69 -32.94 17.42
CA LYS A 108 5.26 -33.24 17.24
C LYS A 108 4.41 -32.19 17.97
N GLU A 109 4.34 -31.01 17.38
CA GLU A 109 3.48 -29.92 17.84
C GLU A 109 2.31 -29.69 16.86
N GLN A 110 1.13 -29.44 17.42
CA GLN A 110 -0.02 -28.96 16.68
C GLN A 110 -0.19 -27.46 16.93
N ARG A 111 -0.41 -26.69 15.86
CA ARG A 111 -0.79 -25.28 15.95
C ARG A 111 -2.27 -25.14 15.68
N LEU A 112 -3.00 -24.54 16.61
CA LEU A 112 -4.43 -24.26 16.52
C LEU A 112 -4.62 -22.76 16.39
N CYS A 113 -5.35 -22.32 15.35
CA CYS A 113 -5.69 -20.91 15.14
C CYS A 113 -7.19 -20.71 15.36
N VAL A 114 -7.55 -19.73 16.20
CA VAL A 114 -8.95 -19.35 16.46
C VAL A 114 -9.10 -17.85 16.20
N VAL A 115 -10.06 -17.50 15.33
CA VAL A 115 -10.35 -16.10 14.98
C VAL A 115 -11.44 -15.57 15.91
N PHE A 116 -11.13 -14.58 16.74
CA PHE A 116 -12.10 -13.92 17.62
C PHE A 116 -13.03 -12.96 16.87
N SER A 117 -12.45 -12.14 15.99
CA SER A 117 -13.19 -11.27 15.08
C SER A 117 -12.38 -11.09 13.80
N SER A 118 -13.07 -11.09 12.67
CA SER A 118 -12.49 -10.84 11.35
C SER A 118 -12.39 -9.36 11.00
N ASN A 119 -13.23 -8.51 11.61
CA ASN A 119 -13.31 -7.08 11.34
C ASN A 119 -13.75 -6.31 12.60
N TYR A 120 -12.87 -6.27 13.60
CA TYR A 120 -13.03 -5.43 14.78
C TYR A 120 -12.69 -3.97 14.44
N HIS A 121 -13.60 -3.05 14.74
CA HIS A 121 -13.36 -1.61 14.71
C HIS A 121 -13.32 -1.10 16.15
N ASP A 122 -12.30 -0.32 16.51
CA ASP A 122 -12.24 0.32 17.82
C ASP A 122 -13.01 1.65 17.81
N ASN A 123 -13.75 1.92 18.88
CA ASN A 123 -14.58 3.12 18.99
C ASN A 123 -13.73 4.33 19.37
N GLN A 124 -13.91 5.45 18.69
CA GLN A 124 -13.18 6.69 18.98
C GLN A 124 -13.49 7.26 20.37
N ASP A 125 -14.74 7.11 20.84
CA ASP A 125 -15.19 7.60 22.15
C ASP A 125 -14.68 6.72 23.31
N PHE A 126 -14.45 5.44 23.05
CA PHE A 126 -14.09 4.43 24.04
C PHE A 126 -12.95 3.53 23.55
N PRO A 127 -11.74 4.09 23.35
CA PRO A 127 -10.59 3.33 22.88
C PRO A 127 -10.25 2.17 23.83
N THR A 128 -9.77 1.06 23.26
CA THR A 128 -9.40 -0.14 24.02
C THR A 128 -8.00 0.00 24.63
N PHE A 129 -7.90 -0.18 25.95
CA PHE A 129 -6.66 -0.01 26.72
C PHE A 129 -6.09 -1.31 27.28
N SER A 130 -6.93 -2.31 27.59
CA SER A 130 -6.46 -3.58 28.14
C SER A 130 -7.28 -4.76 27.62
N GLY A 131 -6.64 -5.91 27.50
CA GLY A 131 -7.27 -7.18 27.17
C GLY A 131 -7.10 -8.18 28.29
N ARG A 132 -8.13 -8.98 28.54
CA ARG A 132 -8.06 -10.22 29.34
C ARG A 132 -8.43 -11.38 28.44
N LEU A 133 -7.53 -12.35 28.30
CA LEU A 133 -7.84 -13.63 27.69
C LEU A 133 -8.11 -14.66 28.79
N VAL A 134 -9.23 -15.37 28.68
CA VAL A 134 -9.59 -16.52 29.52
C VAL A 134 -9.70 -17.75 28.64
N LEU A 135 -8.78 -18.68 28.82
CA LEU A 135 -8.80 -20.02 28.24
C LEU A 135 -9.36 -21.00 29.28
N GLU A 136 -10.51 -21.59 28.97
CA GLU A 136 -11.20 -22.57 29.80
C GLU A 136 -11.03 -23.97 29.20
N THR A 137 -10.27 -24.83 29.88
CA THR A 137 -9.88 -26.15 29.38
C THR A 137 -10.28 -27.28 30.32
N SER A 138 -10.62 -28.42 29.72
CA SER A 138 -10.95 -29.69 30.36
C SER A 138 -9.74 -30.65 30.41
N GLY A 139 -8.53 -30.12 30.62
CA GLY A 139 -7.28 -30.90 30.70
C GLY A 139 -6.28 -30.65 29.58
N LEU A 140 -6.61 -29.78 28.60
CA LEU A 140 -5.70 -29.40 27.51
C LEU A 140 -4.40 -28.80 28.04
N ARG A 141 -3.27 -29.41 27.67
CA ARG A 141 -1.91 -28.88 27.88
C ARG A 141 -1.44 -28.16 26.63
N TRP A 142 -0.83 -27.00 26.80
CA TRP A 142 -0.30 -26.18 25.70
C TRP A 142 1.07 -25.61 26.08
N TYR A 143 1.89 -25.27 25.09
CA TYR A 143 3.24 -24.74 25.29
C TYR A 143 3.29 -23.21 25.23
N SER A 144 2.60 -22.62 24.26
CA SER A 144 2.54 -21.18 24.07
C SER A 144 1.21 -20.80 23.45
N ALA A 145 0.71 -19.63 23.82
CA ALA A 145 -0.44 -18.98 23.20
C ALA A 145 -0.01 -17.57 22.78
N THR A 146 -0.16 -17.27 21.49
CA THR A 146 0.22 -15.99 20.90
C THR A 146 -1.02 -15.33 20.32
N LEU A 147 -1.41 -14.18 20.85
CA LEU A 147 -2.48 -13.37 20.29
C LEU A 147 -1.91 -12.50 19.17
N THR A 148 -2.44 -12.66 17.96
CA THR A 148 -2.04 -11.89 16.78
C THR A 148 -3.16 -10.96 16.35
N ILE A 149 -2.87 -9.66 16.42
CA ILE A 149 -3.78 -8.58 16.00
C ILE A 149 -3.23 -8.03 14.70
N SER A 150 -3.94 -8.26 13.60
CA SER A 150 -3.53 -7.88 12.24
C SER A 150 -4.52 -6.87 11.69
N ALA A 151 -4.07 -5.69 11.27
CA ALA A 151 -4.93 -4.74 10.58
C ALA A 151 -5.40 -5.36 9.24
N VAL A 152 -6.69 -5.27 8.95
CA VAL A 152 -7.26 -5.63 7.65
C VAL A 152 -7.07 -4.44 6.72
N LEU A 153 -5.92 -4.39 6.06
CA LEU A 153 -5.66 -3.38 5.03
C LEU A 153 -6.53 -3.66 3.80
N ASN A 154 -6.96 -2.59 3.12
CA ASN A 154 -7.58 -2.71 1.81
C ASN A 154 -6.63 -3.47 0.85
N PRO A 155 -7.11 -4.40 0.02
CA PRO A 155 -6.26 -5.24 -0.82
C PRO A 155 -5.39 -4.44 -1.81
N LEU A 156 -5.84 -3.25 -2.21
CA LEU A 156 -5.04 -2.30 -2.99
C LEU A 156 -3.80 -1.81 -2.23
N LEU A 157 -3.95 -1.41 -0.97
CA LEU A 157 -2.84 -1.00 -0.10
C LEU A 157 -1.89 -2.18 0.18
N TRP A 158 -2.44 -3.38 0.35
CA TRP A 158 -1.63 -4.59 0.52
C TRP A 158 -0.78 -4.89 -0.72
N LEU A 159 -1.35 -4.78 -1.93
CA LEU A 159 -0.62 -4.95 -3.19
C LEU A 159 0.48 -3.89 -3.36
N ILE A 160 0.19 -2.62 -3.05
CA ILE A 160 1.18 -1.53 -3.08
C ILE A 160 2.32 -1.84 -2.11
N TYR A 161 2.02 -2.18 -0.86
CA TYR A 161 3.01 -2.44 0.19
C TYR A 161 3.91 -3.65 -0.13
N GLN A 162 3.31 -4.75 -0.62
CA GLN A 162 4.05 -5.97 -0.98
C GLN A 162 4.92 -5.79 -2.24
N HIS A 163 4.53 -4.91 -3.17
CA HIS A 163 5.18 -4.74 -4.47
C HIS A 163 5.54 -3.28 -4.78
N ILE A 164 6.17 -2.59 -3.82
CA ILE A 164 6.60 -1.19 -3.95
C ILE A 164 7.38 -0.91 -5.25
N TRP A 165 8.24 -1.85 -5.68
CA TRP A 165 9.01 -1.74 -6.92
C TRP A 165 8.17 -1.85 -8.20
N LEU A 166 7.11 -2.65 -8.23
CA LEU A 166 6.25 -2.75 -9.42
C LEU A 166 5.46 -1.46 -9.61
N VAL A 167 4.93 -0.89 -8.53
CA VAL A 167 4.23 0.40 -8.56
C VAL A 167 5.18 1.52 -8.99
N GLY A 168 6.40 1.56 -8.44
CA GLY A 168 7.43 2.52 -8.84
C GLY A 168 7.84 2.40 -10.31
N LEU A 169 8.02 1.17 -10.81
CA LEU A 169 8.37 0.90 -12.21
C LEU A 169 7.25 1.32 -13.17
N VAL A 170 5.99 1.00 -12.85
CA VAL A 170 4.83 1.44 -13.65
C VAL A 170 4.74 2.97 -13.65
N PHE A 171 4.95 3.62 -12.51
CA PHE A 171 4.95 5.09 -12.42
C PHE A 171 6.05 5.72 -13.29
N VAL A 172 7.29 5.22 -13.24
CA VAL A 172 8.38 5.71 -14.09
C VAL A 172 8.04 5.54 -15.58
N ILE A 173 7.55 4.37 -15.99
CA ILE A 173 7.15 4.12 -17.40
C ILE A 173 6.05 5.10 -17.84
N VAL A 174 5.02 5.32 -17.03
CA VAL A 174 3.93 6.26 -17.35
C VAL A 174 4.45 7.70 -17.48
N VAL A 175 5.36 8.13 -16.59
CA VAL A 175 5.96 9.47 -16.65
C VAL A 175 6.85 9.62 -17.89
N THR A 176 7.69 8.63 -18.22
CA THR A 176 8.51 8.65 -19.43
C THR A 176 7.64 8.74 -20.68
N LEU A 177 6.63 7.88 -20.81
CA LEU A 177 5.69 7.91 -21.95
C LEU A 177 4.91 9.23 -22.05
N ALA A 178 4.54 9.84 -20.93
CA ALA A 178 3.89 11.15 -20.92
C ALA A 178 4.82 12.28 -21.40
N LEU A 179 6.10 12.25 -21.01
CA LEU A 179 7.12 13.20 -21.47
C LEU A 179 7.47 12.98 -22.95
N ASP A 180 7.55 11.73 -23.42
CA ASP A 180 7.74 11.40 -24.83
C ASP A 180 6.55 11.88 -25.67
N CYS A 181 5.31 11.68 -25.18
CA CYS A 181 4.11 12.20 -25.83
C CYS A 181 4.08 13.74 -25.87
N LEU A 182 4.48 14.42 -24.79
CA LEU A 182 4.52 15.87 -24.71
C LEU A 182 5.58 16.46 -25.64
N THR A 183 6.79 15.87 -25.68
CA THR A 183 7.87 16.31 -26.56
C THR A 183 7.54 16.03 -28.03
N PHE A 184 6.93 14.89 -28.35
CA PHE A 184 6.43 14.59 -29.70
C PHE A 184 5.34 15.58 -30.15
N CYS A 185 4.37 15.87 -29.28
CA CYS A 185 3.34 16.87 -29.54
C CYS A 185 3.95 18.27 -29.77
N GLY A 186 4.91 18.69 -28.93
CA GLY A 186 5.65 19.93 -29.10
C GLY A 186 6.45 20.01 -30.40
N GLN A 187 7.09 18.92 -30.83
CA GLN A 187 7.77 18.84 -32.13
C GLN A 187 6.78 18.94 -33.30
N MET A 188 5.61 18.29 -33.20
CA MET A 188 4.56 18.34 -34.22
C MET A 188 3.96 19.75 -34.34
N LEU A 189 3.72 20.44 -33.22
CA LEU A 189 3.27 21.84 -33.20
C LEU A 189 4.32 22.79 -33.81
N ARG A 190 5.61 22.60 -33.50
CA ARG A 190 6.70 23.37 -34.14
C ARG A 190 6.77 23.12 -35.65
N ARG A 191 6.63 21.86 -36.10
CA ARG A 191 6.58 21.52 -37.54
C ARG A 191 5.35 22.11 -38.24
N TYR A 192 4.22 22.20 -37.55
CA TYR A 192 3.00 22.83 -38.07
C TYR A 192 3.20 24.35 -38.23
N HIS A 193 3.77 25.03 -37.23
CA HIS A 193 4.09 26.47 -37.32
C HIS A 193 5.07 26.76 -38.46
N HIS A 194 6.16 25.98 -38.58
CA HIS A 194 7.17 26.20 -39.61
C HIS A 194 6.64 25.98 -41.05
N ARG A 195 5.55 25.20 -41.20
CA ARG A 195 4.78 25.06 -42.46
C ARG A 195 3.80 26.21 -42.69
N ALA A 196 3.39 26.94 -41.66
CA ALA A 196 2.57 28.15 -41.80
C ALA A 196 3.42 29.33 -42.33
N ASP A 197 4.67 29.44 -41.87
CA ASP A 197 5.63 30.48 -42.29
C ASP A 197 6.18 30.27 -43.72
N THR A 198 6.02 29.08 -44.31
CA THR A 198 6.50 28.74 -45.67
C THR A 198 5.41 28.83 -46.74
N LYS A 199 4.66 29.94 -46.74
CA LYS A 199 3.87 30.38 -47.91
C LYS A 199 4.68 31.41 -48.70
N PRO A 200 5.02 31.17 -49.98
CA PRO A 200 5.81 32.12 -50.76
C PRO A 200 5.04 33.43 -50.96
N LEU A 201 5.74 34.57 -50.83
CA LEU A 201 5.15 35.88 -51.14
C LEU A 201 4.72 35.93 -52.63
N PRO A 202 3.56 36.50 -52.95
CA PRO A 202 3.16 36.71 -54.33
C PRO A 202 4.05 37.78 -55.00
N PRO A 203 4.46 37.60 -56.26
CA PRO A 203 5.28 38.57 -56.97
C PRO A 203 4.46 39.79 -57.39
N GLN A 204 4.52 40.88 -56.62
CA GLN A 204 3.99 42.18 -57.06
C GLN A 204 4.99 42.87 -58.01
N ALA A 205 4.90 42.51 -59.29
CA ALA A 205 5.37 43.34 -60.39
C ALA A 205 4.18 43.95 -61.13
N SER A 206 4.39 45.14 -61.71
CA SER A 206 3.53 45.82 -62.69
C SER A 206 2.12 46.32 -62.29
N THR A 207 2.02 47.25 -61.31
CA THR A 207 0.88 48.20 -61.24
C THR A 207 1.30 49.63 -60.84
N ILE A 208 2.25 50.24 -61.58
CA ILE A 208 2.61 51.67 -61.43
C ILE A 208 2.65 52.42 -62.78
N GLN A 209 2.97 51.74 -63.89
CA GLN A 209 3.20 52.37 -65.20
C GLN A 209 1.94 52.95 -65.90
N THR A 210 0.72 52.62 -65.44
CA THR A 210 -0.52 53.10 -66.10
C THR A 210 -0.97 54.48 -65.60
N ASN A 211 -0.62 54.89 -64.38
CA ASN A 211 -1.16 56.10 -63.72
C ASN A 211 -0.28 57.36 -63.84
N VAL A 212 0.83 57.30 -64.59
CA VAL A 212 1.70 58.48 -64.83
C VAL A 212 1.45 59.10 -66.22
N LYS A 213 0.89 58.35 -67.17
CA LYS A 213 0.78 58.77 -68.58
C LYS A 213 -0.35 59.77 -68.86
N GLU A 214 -1.24 60.02 -67.90
CA GLU A 214 -2.35 60.98 -68.03
C GLU A 214 -2.07 62.33 -67.35
N LYS A 215 -0.93 62.47 -66.63
CA LYS A 215 -0.59 63.68 -65.85
C LYS A 215 0.69 64.38 -66.33
N ALA A 216 0.96 64.33 -67.63
CA ALA A 216 2.13 64.92 -68.29
C ALA A 216 1.77 65.45 -69.69
N LYS A 217 0.70 66.25 -69.78
CA LYS A 217 0.27 66.91 -71.02
C LYS A 217 -0.34 68.30 -70.79
N ASP A 218 0.23 69.04 -69.84
CA ASP A 218 0.11 70.49 -69.76
C ASP A 218 1.48 71.03 -69.35
N GLU A 219 1.82 72.22 -69.87
CA GLU A 219 3.03 73.01 -69.61
C GLU A 219 4.37 72.41 -70.12
N GLY A 220 4.77 72.88 -71.32
CA GLY A 220 6.15 72.89 -71.84
C GLY A 220 6.61 74.33 -72.10
N GLU A 221 7.83 74.51 -72.66
CA GLU A 221 8.57 75.79 -72.84
C GLU A 221 8.96 76.47 -71.49
N GLU A 222 10.15 77.01 -71.19
CA GLU A 222 11.49 77.24 -71.80
C GLU A 222 12.54 77.04 -70.67
N ASP A 223 13.84 76.73 -70.79
CA ASP A 223 14.76 76.34 -71.89
C ASP A 223 15.94 75.50 -71.27
N ALA A 224 16.98 75.17 -72.05
CA ALA A 224 18.27 74.56 -71.65
C ALA A 224 19.45 75.40 -72.23
N PRO A 225 20.74 75.01 -72.15
CA PRO A 225 21.44 73.96 -71.40
C PRO A 225 22.46 74.58 -70.39
N SER A 226 23.45 73.93 -69.74
CA SER A 226 24.31 72.81 -70.14
C SER A 226 25.12 72.19 -68.99
N VAL A 227 25.30 70.86 -69.06
CA VAL A 227 26.57 70.10 -68.90
C VAL A 227 27.55 70.57 -67.81
N GLU A 228 27.80 69.74 -66.79
CA GLU A 228 29.05 68.94 -66.72
C GLU A 228 28.97 67.75 -65.73
N SER A 229 29.74 66.70 -66.02
CA SER A 229 29.96 65.51 -65.19
C SER A 229 31.05 65.72 -64.13
N ILE A 230 31.08 64.92 -63.05
CA ILE A 230 32.27 64.13 -62.61
C ILE A 230 32.00 63.31 -61.32
N SER A 231 32.75 62.20 -61.22
CA SER A 231 32.79 61.11 -60.23
C SER A 231 33.24 61.48 -58.79
N PRO A 232 33.22 60.53 -57.81
CA PRO A 232 33.31 60.81 -56.37
C PRO A 232 34.69 60.50 -55.71
N SER A 233 34.76 60.68 -54.37
CA SER A 233 35.58 59.96 -53.36
C SER A 233 36.74 60.73 -52.67
N VAL A 234 37.14 60.21 -51.48
CA VAL A 234 38.36 60.53 -50.67
C VAL A 234 38.30 61.87 -49.88
N ALA A 235 38.82 62.09 -48.65
CA ALA A 235 39.54 61.34 -47.58
C ALA A 235 38.97 61.80 -46.20
N THR A 236 39.18 61.21 -45.02
CA THR A 236 40.37 60.68 -44.29
C THR A 236 41.32 61.74 -43.70
N GLU A 237 41.15 62.01 -42.41
CA GLU A 237 42.11 62.53 -41.40
C GLU A 237 41.68 61.88 -40.07
N GLU A 238 42.49 61.59 -39.05
CA GLU A 238 43.93 61.43 -38.80
C GLU A 238 44.02 60.60 -37.48
#